data_AF-A0A960U5S7-F1
#
_entry.id   AF-A0A960U5S7-F1
#
_cell.length_a   1.000
_cell.length_b   1.000
_cell.length_c   1.000
_cell.angle_alpha   90.00
_cell.angle_beta   90.00
_cell.angle_gamma   90.00
#
_symmetry.space_group_name_H-M   'P 1'
#
loop_
_entity.id
_entity.type
_entity.pdbx_description
1 polymer ?
#
loop_
_entity_poly.entity_id
_entity_poly.type
_entity_poly.pdbx_seq_one_letter_code
_entity_poly.pdbx_strand_id
1 'polypeptide(L)'
;MKQGFLILLLLLIHSCAVLDQKNRVILQGLDAGFTPKTTTAKIALSPISIPIGFTAFMIDGLVLHPFFSLPCAIDDSLWAFKEVPNTYILELIVFPMRIVTMLATFAGSEVFRTSIPIPYSCGTI
;
A
#
# COMPACT_ATOMS: atom_id res chain seq x y z
N MET A 1 -3.60 -14.84 27.34
CA MET A 1 -2.72 -14.16 26.35
C MET A 1 -3.01 -14.55 24.89
N LYS A 2 -3.35 -15.80 24.55
CA LYS A 2 -3.60 -16.20 23.14
C LYS A 2 -4.85 -15.58 22.49
N GLN A 3 -5.94 -15.36 23.23
CA GLN A 3 -7.20 -14.82 22.66
C GLN A 3 -7.14 -13.32 22.31
N GLY A 4 -6.46 -12.51 23.13
CA GLY A 4 -6.29 -11.08 22.84
C GLY A 4 -5.47 -10.81 21.57
N PHE A 5 -4.46 -11.64 21.31
CA PHE A 5 -3.66 -11.57 20.08
C PHE A 5 -4.49 -11.87 18.82
N LEU A 6 -5.40 -12.84 18.89
CA LEU A 6 -6.25 -13.21 17.75
C LEU A 6 -7.26 -12.09 17.39
N ILE A 7 -7.83 -11.43 18.41
CA ILE A 7 -8.76 -10.30 18.21
C ILE A 7 -8.02 -9.08 17.64
N LEU A 8 -6.81 -8.79 18.15
CA LEU A 8 -5.97 -7.72 17.61
C LEU A 8 -5.58 -8.00 16.14
N LEU A 9 -5.22 -9.25 15.82
CA LEU A 9 -4.93 -9.67 14.46
C LEU A 9 -6.14 -9.51 13.53
N LEU A 10 -7.33 -9.92 13.97
CA LEU A 10 -8.58 -9.77 13.21
C LEU A 10 -8.95 -8.31 12.95
N LEU A 11 -8.74 -7.41 13.92
CA LEU A 11 -8.98 -5.97 13.76
C LEU A 11 -7.99 -5.32 12.77
N LEU A 12 -6.73 -5.75 12.78
CA LEU A 12 -5.71 -5.29 11.82
C LEU A 12 -6.01 -5.74 10.39
N ILE A 13 -6.62 -6.91 10.20
CA ILE A 13 -7.01 -7.42 8.88
C ILE A 13 -8.18 -6.61 8.29
N HIS A 14 -9.17 -6.20 9.10
CA HIS A 14 -10.34 -5.45 8.61
C HIS A 14 -10.00 -4.06 8.04
N SER A 15 -8.88 -3.48 8.48
CA SER A 15 -8.40 -2.17 7.99
C SER A 15 -7.18 -2.30 7.07
N CYS A 16 -6.89 -3.50 6.56
CA CYS A 16 -5.75 -3.69 5.67
C CYS A 16 -6.08 -3.14 4.29
N ALA A 17 -5.20 -2.30 3.75
CA ALA A 17 -5.35 -1.64 2.47
C ALA A 17 -5.55 -2.63 1.30
N VAL A 18 -4.95 -3.82 1.41
CA VAL A 18 -5.10 -4.93 0.46
C VAL A 18 -6.55 -5.43 0.38
N LEU A 19 -7.33 -5.29 1.46
CA LEU A 19 -8.70 -5.77 1.52
C LEU A 19 -9.73 -4.82 0.90
N ASP A 20 -9.39 -3.55 0.63
CA ASP A 20 -10.30 -2.59 0.00
C ASP A 20 -10.50 -2.91 -1.49
N GLN A 21 -11.76 -3.11 -1.90
CA GLN A 21 -12.12 -3.36 -3.31
C GLN A 21 -11.70 -2.22 -4.24
N LYS A 22 -11.62 -0.97 -3.75
CA LYS A 22 -11.24 0.18 -4.56
C LYS A 22 -9.77 0.17 -4.99
N ASN A 23 -8.92 -0.57 -4.26
CA ASN A 23 -7.48 -0.64 -4.51
C ASN A 23 -7.03 -1.87 -5.30
N ARG A 24 -7.94 -2.76 -5.67
CA ARG A 24 -7.64 -4.02 -6.40
C ARG A 24 -7.95 -3.90 -7.89
N VAL A 25 -7.02 -3.30 -8.63
CA VAL A 25 -7.22 -3.02 -10.07
C VAL A 25 -7.33 -4.31 -10.88
N ILE A 26 -6.47 -5.30 -10.60
CA ILE A 26 -6.49 -6.58 -11.33
C ILE A 26 -7.74 -7.37 -10.94
N LEU A 27 -8.08 -7.42 -9.66
CA LEU A 27 -9.25 -8.18 -9.20
C LEU A 27 -10.56 -7.58 -9.72
N GLN A 28 -10.67 -6.25 -9.83
CA GLN A 28 -11.83 -5.61 -10.49
C GLN A 28 -11.93 -5.98 -11.97
N GLY A 29 -10.81 -5.98 -12.70
CA GLY A 29 -10.78 -6.41 -14.10
C GLY A 29 -11.20 -7.86 -14.27
N LEU A 30 -10.75 -8.74 -13.36
CA LEU A 30 -11.14 -10.14 -13.34
C LEU A 30 -12.63 -10.31 -13.01
N ASP A 31 -13.14 -9.56 -12.04
CA ASP A 31 -14.56 -9.60 -11.66
C ASP A 31 -15.48 -9.11 -12.79
N ALA A 32 -15.05 -8.11 -13.56
CA ALA A 32 -15.79 -7.59 -14.70
C ALA A 32 -15.84 -8.56 -15.89
N GLY A 33 -14.76 -9.30 -16.15
CA GLY A 33 -14.64 -10.16 -17.34
C GLY A 33 -14.91 -11.64 -17.10
N PHE A 34 -14.65 -12.16 -15.89
CA PHE A 34 -14.54 -13.59 -15.62
C PHE A 34 -15.61 -14.12 -14.66
N THR A 35 -16.29 -13.26 -13.91
CA THR A 35 -17.24 -13.70 -12.88
C THR A 35 -18.61 -14.05 -13.49
N PRO A 36 -19.02 -15.33 -13.53
CA PRO A 36 -20.27 -15.72 -14.17
C PRO A 36 -21.47 -15.25 -13.35
N LYS A 37 -22.54 -14.82 -14.06
CA LYS A 37 -23.74 -14.23 -13.43
C LYS A 37 -24.62 -15.24 -12.69
N THR A 38 -24.49 -16.53 -13.01
CA THR A 38 -25.31 -17.60 -12.41
C THR A 38 -24.55 -18.34 -11.31
N THR A 39 -25.23 -18.62 -10.19
CA THR A 39 -24.66 -19.29 -9.01
C THR A 39 -24.09 -20.66 -9.33
N THR A 40 -24.74 -21.41 -10.22
CA THR A 40 -24.31 -22.74 -10.66
C THR A 40 -22.98 -22.69 -11.43
N ALA A 41 -22.80 -21.68 -12.28
CA ALA A 41 -21.57 -21.48 -13.02
C ALA A 41 -20.42 -21.03 -12.10
N LYS A 42 -20.71 -20.24 -11.06
CA LYS A 42 -19.71 -19.88 -10.03
C LYS A 42 -19.17 -21.11 -9.30
N ILE A 43 -20.05 -22.05 -8.95
CA ILE A 43 -19.65 -23.29 -8.25
C ILE A 43 -18.84 -24.19 -9.20
N ALA A 44 -19.29 -24.36 -10.44
CA ALA A 44 -18.59 -25.17 -11.42
C ALA A 44 -17.18 -24.64 -11.77
N LEU A 45 -17.03 -23.32 -11.84
CA LEU A 45 -15.76 -22.67 -12.14
C LEU A 45 -14.91 -22.38 -10.89
N SER A 46 -15.45 -22.60 -9.68
CA SER A 46 -14.75 -22.37 -8.41
C SER A 46 -13.34 -22.97 -8.31
N PRO A 47 -13.06 -24.22 -8.75
CA PRO A 47 -11.70 -24.77 -8.64
C PRO A 47 -10.66 -24.00 -9.47
N ILE A 48 -11.08 -23.23 -10.47
CA ILE A 48 -10.20 -22.44 -11.34
C ILE A 48 -10.25 -20.96 -10.96
N SER A 49 -11.45 -20.42 -10.68
CA SER A 49 -11.61 -19.00 -10.35
C SER A 49 -11.04 -18.63 -8.98
N ILE A 50 -11.09 -19.53 -8.00
CA ILE A 50 -10.49 -19.29 -6.67
C ILE A 50 -8.98 -19.06 -6.75
N PRO A 51 -8.17 -19.95 -7.36
CA PRO A 51 -6.72 -19.72 -7.45
C PRO A 51 -6.36 -18.50 -8.32
N ILE A 52 -7.10 -18.23 -9.40
CA ILE A 52 -6.88 -17.03 -10.22
C ILE A 52 -7.20 -15.76 -9.42
N GLY A 53 -8.32 -15.74 -8.70
CA GLY A 53 -8.67 -14.61 -7.83
C GLY A 53 -7.66 -14.41 -6.70
N PHE A 54 -7.14 -15.50 -6.12
CA PHE A 54 -6.11 -15.43 -5.08
C PHE A 54 -4.78 -14.88 -5.61
N THR A 55 -4.35 -15.32 -6.80
CA THR A 55 -3.11 -14.80 -7.42
C THR A 55 -3.25 -13.34 -7.81
N ALA A 56 -4.39 -12.93 -8.38
CA ALA A 56 -4.69 -11.52 -8.66
C ALA A 56 -4.67 -10.68 -7.38
N PHE A 57 -5.27 -11.18 -6.29
CA PHE A 57 -5.25 -10.51 -4.98
C PHE A 57 -3.84 -10.36 -4.42
N MET A 58 -3.00 -11.39 -4.55
CA MET A 58 -1.59 -11.33 -4.12
C MET A 58 -0.81 -10.30 -4.93
N ILE A 59 -1.01 -10.25 -6.26
CA ILE A 59 -0.33 -9.27 -7.12
C ILE A 59 -0.78 -7.84 -6.80
N ASP A 60 -2.08 -7.62 -6.63
CA ASP A 60 -2.64 -6.32 -6.24
C ASP A 60 -2.03 -5.85 -4.89
N GLY A 61 -1.98 -6.74 -3.89
CA GLY A 61 -1.51 -6.39 -2.54
C GLY A 61 0.00 -6.25 -2.38
N LEU A 62 0.79 -7.15 -2.98
CA LEU A 62 2.25 -7.20 -2.78
C LEU A 62 3.03 -6.39 -3.79
N VAL A 63 2.50 -6.18 -5.00
CA VAL A 63 3.24 -5.55 -6.09
C VAL A 63 2.64 -4.20 -6.42
N LEU A 64 1.36 -4.15 -6.76
CA LEU A 64 0.75 -2.92 -7.24
C LEU A 64 0.57 -1.89 -6.14
N HIS A 65 0.11 -2.30 -4.96
CA HIS A 65 -0.12 -1.39 -3.85
C HIS A 65 1.14 -0.63 -3.40
N PRO A 66 2.29 -1.27 -3.11
CA PRO A 66 3.52 -0.52 -2.81
C PRO A 66 4.03 0.28 -4.02
N PHE A 67 3.83 -0.21 -5.25
CA PHE A 67 4.26 0.51 -6.45
C PHE A 67 3.50 1.84 -6.64
N PHE A 68 2.21 1.88 -6.31
CA PHE A 68 1.42 3.11 -6.38
C PHE A 68 1.65 4.07 -5.20
N SER A 69 2.10 3.57 -4.03
CA SER A 69 2.44 4.44 -2.89
C SER A 69 3.80 5.13 -3.00
N LEU A 70 4.75 4.47 -3.67
CA LEU A 70 6.12 4.94 -3.92
C LEU A 70 6.25 6.44 -4.25
N PRO A 71 5.55 6.99 -5.25
CA PRO A 71 5.68 8.42 -5.58
C PRO A 71 5.26 9.33 -4.42
N CYS A 72 4.18 9.00 -3.71
CA CYS A 72 3.75 9.80 -2.55
C CYS A 72 4.73 9.69 -1.38
N ALA A 73 5.31 8.52 -1.15
CA ALA A 73 6.32 8.34 -0.11
C ALA A 73 7.62 9.11 -0.41
N ILE A 74 7.99 9.21 -1.69
CA ILE A 74 9.10 10.06 -2.12
C ILE A 74 8.75 11.52 -1.83
N ASP A 75 7.59 12.01 -2.28
CA ASP A 75 7.13 13.38 -2.03
C ASP A 75 7.09 13.72 -0.53
N ASP A 76 6.59 12.79 0.29
CA ASP A 76 6.63 12.92 1.74
C ASP A 76 8.09 13.05 2.18
N SER A 77 8.99 12.13 1.83
CA SER A 77 10.39 12.16 2.28
C SER A 77 11.18 13.40 1.88
N LEU A 78 10.79 14.09 0.80
CA LEU A 78 11.42 15.32 0.32
C LEU A 78 11.23 16.51 1.29
N TRP A 79 10.29 16.43 2.25
CA TRP A 79 10.16 17.46 3.31
C TRP A 79 11.47 17.66 4.08
N ALA A 80 12.29 16.60 4.21
CA ALA A 80 13.59 16.64 4.88
C ALA A 80 14.60 17.61 4.23
N PHE A 81 14.36 18.01 2.98
CA PHE A 81 15.22 18.91 2.21
C PHE A 81 14.62 20.30 1.98
N LYS A 82 13.38 20.57 2.43
CA LYS A 82 12.64 21.80 2.07
C LYS A 82 13.18 23.09 2.70
N GLU A 83 13.73 23.03 3.92
CA GLU A 83 14.33 24.19 4.59
C GLU A 83 15.85 24.08 4.57
N VAL A 84 16.50 24.57 3.51
CA VAL A 84 17.97 24.57 3.41
C VAL A 84 18.51 25.78 4.18
N PRO A 85 19.42 25.59 5.17
CA PRO A 85 20.07 26.72 5.83
C PRO A 85 20.90 27.52 4.82
N ASN A 86 20.84 28.86 4.90
CA ASN A 86 21.47 29.78 3.95
C ASN A 86 23.03 29.81 4.02
N THR A 87 23.66 28.83 4.68
CA THR A 87 25.10 28.74 4.89
C THR A 87 25.62 27.36 4.53
N TYR A 88 26.50 27.32 3.53
CA TYR A 88 27.10 26.10 2.97
C TYR A 88 27.77 25.17 4.00
N ILE A 89 28.36 25.72 5.06
CA ILE A 89 29.05 24.93 6.09
C ILE A 89 28.06 24.15 6.95
N LEU A 90 26.95 24.78 7.35
CA LEU A 90 25.91 24.12 8.13
C LEU A 90 25.16 23.08 7.29
N GLU A 91 24.99 23.35 5.99
CA GLU A 91 24.40 22.39 5.06
C GLU A 91 25.22 21.10 4.99
N LEU A 92 26.55 21.20 4.84
CA LEU A 92 27.43 20.03 4.76
C LEU A 92 27.39 19.16 6.04
N ILE A 93 27.29 19.81 7.21
CA ILE A 93 27.25 19.13 8.52
C ILE A 93 25.89 18.44 8.74
N VAL A 94 24.79 19.06 8.31
CA VAL A 94 23.42 18.55 8.53
C VAL A 94 22.99 17.55 7.45
N PHE A 95 23.66 17.54 6.29
CA PHE A 95 23.36 16.64 5.17
C PHE A 95 23.24 15.15 5.53
N PRO A 96 24.18 14.51 6.27
CA PRO A 96 24.02 13.10 6.63
C PRO A 96 22.80 12.84 7.53
N MET A 97 22.47 13.77 8.42
CA MET A 97 21.26 13.65 9.24
C MET A 97 20.00 13.68 8.36
N ARG A 98 19.97 14.53 7.33
CA ARG A 98 18.83 14.63 6.40
C ARG A 98 18.63 13.39 5.54
N ILE A 99 19.72 12.74 5.11
CA ILE A 99 19.62 11.46 4.41
C ILE A 99 18.94 10.42 5.32
N VAL A 100 19.33 10.38 6.60
CA VAL A 100 18.74 9.45 7.57
C VAL A 100 17.26 9.77 7.79
N THR A 101 16.88 11.05 7.95
CA THR A 101 15.47 11.42 8.14
C THR A 101 14.65 11.19 6.89
N MET A 102 15.18 11.44 5.70
CA MET A 102 14.52 11.11 4.42
C MET A 102 14.26 9.60 4.33
N LEU A 103 15.27 8.77 4.59
CA LEU A 103 15.10 7.32 4.51
C LEU A 103 14.10 6.81 5.56
N ALA A 104 14.14 7.34 6.77
CA ALA A 104 13.21 6.99 7.84
C ALA A 104 11.77 7.41 7.52
N THR A 105 11.58 8.60 6.95
CA THR A 105 10.25 9.13 6.59
C THR A 105 9.69 8.41 5.37
N PHE A 106 10.52 8.13 4.36
CA PHE A 106 10.16 7.29 3.21
C PHE A 106 9.70 5.90 3.63
N ALA A 107 10.51 5.21 4.44
CA ALA A 107 10.16 3.87 4.92
C ALA A 107 8.90 3.90 5.80
N GLY A 108 8.76 4.91 6.64
CA GLY A 108 7.57 5.11 7.47
C GLY A 108 6.31 5.36 6.63
N SER A 109 6.38 6.22 5.61
CA SER A 109 5.24 6.53 4.74
C SER A 109 4.83 5.34 3.87
N GLU A 110 5.79 4.56 3.36
CA GLU A 110 5.50 3.33 2.61
C GLU A 110 4.80 2.29 3.48
N VAL A 111 5.31 2.02 4.68
CA VAL A 111 4.69 1.06 5.61
C VAL A 111 3.29 1.54 6.04
N PHE A 112 3.13 2.84 6.25
CA PHE A 112 1.84 3.41 6.65
C PHE A 112 0.79 3.34 5.53
N ARG A 113 1.18 3.66 4.29
CA ARG A 113 0.27 3.64 3.12
C ARG A 113 -0.03 2.22 2.63
N THR A 114 0.85 1.26 2.88
CA THR A 114 0.58 -0.17 2.61
C THR A 114 -0.30 -0.82 3.68
N SER A 115 -0.24 -0.33 4.93
CA SER A 115 -1.06 -0.86 6.02
C SER A 115 -2.48 -0.28 6.06
N ILE A 116 -2.66 0.99 5.69
CA ILE A 116 -3.95 1.69 5.80
C ILE A 116 -4.52 2.02 4.40
N PRO A 117 -5.82 1.80 4.14
CA PRO A 117 -6.48 2.18 2.90
C PRO A 117 -6.60 3.70 2.81
N ILE A 118 -5.57 4.34 2.27
CA ILE A 118 -5.55 5.77 1.97
C ILE A 118 -5.55 5.89 0.43
N PRO A 119 -6.44 6.70 -0.16
CA PRO A 119 -6.42 6.94 -1.61
C PRO A 119 -5.06 7.52 -2.03
N TYR A 120 -4.53 7.09 -3.18
CA TYR A 120 -3.28 7.58 -3.79
C TYR A 120 -3.39 9.02 -4.33
N SER A 121 -4.02 9.90 -3.58
CA SER A 121 -3.99 11.34 -3.82
C SER A 121 -2.73 11.87 -3.15
N CYS A 122 -1.57 11.83 -3.83
CA CYS A 122 -0.47 12.70 -3.43
C CYS A 122 -1.01 14.13 -3.55
N GLY A 123 -1.00 14.89 -2.45
CA GLY A 123 -1.57 16.23 -2.44
C GLY A 123 -0.93 17.07 -3.54
N THR A 124 -1.71 17.45 -4.55
CA THR A 124 -1.48 18.70 -5.27
C THR A 124 -1.54 19.82 -4.25
N ILE A 125 -0.36 20.29 -3.84
CA ILE A 125 -0.17 21.62 -3.27
C ILE A 125 0.51 22.45 -4.35
#